data_AF-A0A0C4DPI4-F1
#
_entry.id   AF-A0A0C4DPI4-F1
#
_cell.length_a   1.000
_cell.length_b   1.000
_cell.length_c   1.000
_cell.angle_alpha   90.00
_cell.angle_beta   90.00
_cell.angle_gamma   90.00
#
_symmetry.space_group_name_H-M   'P 1'
#
loop_
_entity.id
_entity.type
_entity.pdbx_description
1 polymer ?
#
loop_
_entity_poly.entity_id
_entity_poly.type
_entity_poly.pdbx_seq_one_letter_code
_entity_poly.pdbx_strand_id
1 'polypeptide(L)'
;MDILPTFLKGIGEHVVAGDGETLSQWLLAEPDSPPVYFALGQELRRKYPKTGTALRSLIEKSLPEDDDPPEGGNSPWAGFHAFVHEFLIYWRDVNFGDLMDVHERLLALSTACVSALKHPGQGSIMVQTSVSYAQSMVKLVAVLKSRPDLTAARGGKSAGDEEEVRTFVDDVFDLINVIFNNCAIDRAPLQPGNKKSVVYLVGAMAFRLLLVTGKPLTAWTLITGAERAPALSLFPAAQRVTWLYYLGVVMFQNDHYPRAGVRGARDADPVLAGWPANVADIITARIAESGVDTDWVPGWVK
;
A
#
# COMPACT_ATOMS: atom_id res chain seq x y z
N MET A 1 12.36 -32.12 -10.80
CA MET A 1 12.87 -31.24 -9.73
C MET A 1 11.67 -30.61 -9.06
N ASP A 2 11.68 -30.55 -7.74
CA ASP A 2 10.61 -29.88 -6.97
C ASP A 2 10.80 -28.36 -7.11
N ILE A 3 9.74 -27.64 -7.49
CA ILE A 3 9.80 -26.20 -7.80
C ILE A 3 9.89 -25.41 -6.50
N LEU A 4 9.18 -25.87 -5.46
CA LEU A 4 9.07 -25.18 -4.19
C LEU A 4 10.41 -24.97 -3.46
N PRO A 5 11.30 -25.97 -3.27
CA PRO A 5 12.58 -25.75 -2.59
C PRO A 5 13.51 -24.80 -3.36
N THR A 6 13.53 -24.89 -4.70
CA THR A 6 14.32 -23.98 -5.54
C THR A 6 13.81 -22.54 -5.43
N PHE A 7 12.49 -22.37 -5.40
CA PHE A 7 11.85 -21.07 -5.23
C PHE A 7 12.15 -20.46 -3.86
N LEU A 8 12.00 -21.24 -2.78
CA LEU A 8 12.32 -20.79 -1.41
C LEU A 8 13.80 -20.40 -1.26
N LYS A 9 14.70 -21.17 -1.88
CA LYS A 9 16.13 -20.86 -1.89
C LYS A 9 16.40 -19.52 -2.58
N GLY A 10 15.82 -19.27 -3.75
CA GLY A 10 15.97 -18.01 -4.47
C GLY A 10 15.44 -16.81 -3.68
N ILE A 11 14.28 -16.95 -3.02
CA ILE A 11 13.76 -15.93 -2.10
C ILE A 11 14.76 -15.63 -0.97
N GLY A 12 15.32 -16.68 -0.35
CA GLY A 12 16.30 -16.52 0.72
C GLY A 12 17.55 -15.75 0.27
N GLU A 13 18.08 -16.08 -0.90
CA GLU A 13 19.23 -15.38 -1.50
C GLU A 13 18.96 -13.89 -1.68
N HIS A 14 17.77 -13.51 -2.16
CA HIS A 14 17.38 -12.10 -2.32
C HIS A 14 17.19 -11.37 -0.98
N VAL A 15 16.64 -12.04 0.03
CA VAL A 15 16.49 -11.46 1.38
C VAL A 15 17.85 -11.20 2.00
N VAL A 16 18.78 -12.17 1.92
CA VAL A 16 20.14 -12.01 2.44
C VAL A 16 20.89 -10.88 1.72
N ALA A 17 20.71 -10.76 0.41
CA ALA A 17 21.27 -9.68 -0.39
C ALA A 17 20.64 -8.30 -0.10
N GLY A 18 19.48 -8.24 0.58
CA GLY A 18 18.75 -6.99 0.82
C GLY A 18 18.10 -6.39 -0.41
N ASP A 19 17.93 -7.16 -1.48
CA ASP A 19 17.38 -6.69 -2.76
C ASP A 19 15.85 -6.76 -2.76
N GLY A 20 15.22 -5.75 -2.18
CA GLY A 20 13.77 -5.62 -2.15
C GLY A 20 13.13 -5.39 -3.53
N GLU A 21 13.88 -4.88 -4.52
CA GLU A 21 13.36 -4.64 -5.86
C GLU A 21 13.20 -5.97 -6.61
N THR A 22 14.27 -6.76 -6.70
CA THR A 22 14.21 -8.08 -7.34
C THR A 22 13.29 -9.01 -6.56
N LEU A 23 13.29 -8.96 -5.22
CA LEU A 23 12.36 -9.74 -4.41
C LEU A 23 10.89 -9.43 -4.77
N SER A 24 10.54 -8.17 -5.01
CA SER A 24 9.17 -7.80 -5.42
C SER A 24 8.77 -8.39 -6.78
N GLN A 25 9.73 -8.60 -7.68
CA GLN A 25 9.51 -9.25 -8.98
C GLN A 25 9.35 -10.77 -8.86
N TRP A 26 9.82 -11.37 -7.77
CA TRP A 26 9.60 -12.79 -7.45
C TRP A 26 8.30 -13.03 -6.67
N LEU A 27 7.79 -12.03 -5.96
CA LEU A 27 6.59 -12.12 -5.13
C LEU A 27 5.37 -11.56 -5.87
N LEU A 28 5.11 -12.06 -7.07
CA LEU A 28 3.95 -11.66 -7.88
C LEU A 28 2.68 -12.35 -7.40
N ALA A 29 1.55 -11.63 -7.42
CA ALA A 29 0.22 -12.12 -7.05
C ALA A 29 -0.85 -11.65 -8.06
N GLU A 30 -0.48 -11.51 -9.33
CA GLU A 30 -1.36 -11.06 -10.41
C GLU A 30 -1.78 -12.24 -11.32
N PRO A 31 -2.95 -12.19 -11.98
CA PRO A 31 -3.46 -13.30 -12.82
C PRO A 31 -2.61 -13.58 -14.06
N ASP A 32 -1.84 -12.60 -14.53
CA ASP A 32 -0.90 -12.67 -15.64
C ASP A 32 0.52 -13.09 -15.21
N SER A 33 0.68 -13.57 -13.97
CA SER A 33 1.96 -14.08 -13.48
C SER A 33 2.47 -15.25 -14.34
N PRO A 34 3.80 -15.46 -14.40
CA PRO A 34 4.41 -16.57 -15.13
C PRO A 34 3.79 -17.95 -14.81
N PRO A 35 3.76 -18.88 -15.78
CA PRO A 35 3.16 -20.21 -15.61
C PRO A 35 3.79 -21.03 -14.47
N VAL A 36 5.01 -20.68 -14.06
CA VAL A 36 5.71 -21.28 -12.91
C VAL A 36 4.92 -21.16 -11.62
N TYR A 37 4.23 -20.04 -11.38
CA TYR A 37 3.43 -19.85 -10.16
C TYR A 37 2.19 -20.74 -10.11
N PHE A 38 1.55 -20.99 -11.26
CA PHE A 38 0.45 -21.94 -11.37
C PHE A 38 0.92 -23.38 -11.16
N ALA A 39 2.10 -23.74 -11.68
CA ALA A 39 2.72 -25.04 -11.42
C ALA A 39 3.09 -25.21 -9.94
N LEU A 40 3.60 -24.16 -9.30
CA LEU A 40 3.87 -24.11 -7.86
C LEU A 40 2.58 -24.36 -7.05
N GLY A 41 1.47 -23.69 -7.42
CA GLY A 41 0.17 -23.92 -6.81
C GLY A 41 -0.33 -25.36 -6.93
N GLN A 42 -0.13 -26.01 -8.10
CA GLN A 42 -0.46 -27.43 -8.29
C GLN A 42 0.42 -28.35 -7.43
N GLU A 43 1.72 -28.07 -7.33
CA GLU A 43 2.63 -28.83 -6.46
C GLU A 43 2.21 -28.71 -4.98
N LEU A 44 1.86 -27.50 -4.54
CA LEU A 44 1.39 -27.23 -3.17
C LEU A 44 0.08 -27.97 -2.86
N ARG A 45 -0.89 -27.97 -3.78
CA ARG A 45 -2.15 -28.72 -3.60
C ARG A 45 -1.91 -30.23 -3.46
N ARG A 46 -0.90 -30.77 -4.17
CA ARG A 46 -0.58 -32.20 -4.13
C ARG A 46 0.17 -32.61 -2.86
N LYS A 47 1.12 -31.81 -2.39
CA LYS A 47 2.05 -32.17 -1.31
C LYS A 47 1.70 -31.58 0.06
N TYR A 48 1.00 -30.45 0.09
CA TYR A 48 0.76 -29.66 1.31
C TYR A 48 -0.73 -29.31 1.48
N PRO A 49 -1.55 -30.27 1.95
CA PRO A 49 -2.98 -30.05 2.19
C PRO A 49 -3.24 -29.02 3.31
N LYS A 50 -4.45 -28.46 3.33
CA LYS A 50 -4.84 -27.31 4.17
C LYS A 50 -4.63 -27.50 5.68
N THR A 51 -4.66 -28.73 6.17
CA THR A 51 -4.64 -29.08 7.60
C THR A 51 -3.25 -29.45 8.15
N GLY A 52 -2.18 -29.28 7.36
CA GLY A 52 -0.82 -29.68 7.76
C GLY A 52 0.07 -28.52 8.20
N THR A 53 0.93 -28.77 9.20
CA THR A 53 2.03 -27.86 9.59
C THR A 53 3.30 -28.03 8.74
N ALA A 54 3.32 -29.06 7.88
CA ALA A 54 4.49 -29.42 7.07
C ALA A 54 5.01 -28.29 6.16
N LEU A 55 4.12 -27.40 5.69
CA LEU A 55 4.51 -26.24 4.89
C LEU A 55 5.32 -25.25 5.72
N ARG A 56 4.88 -24.97 6.94
CA ARG A 56 5.57 -24.06 7.87
C ARG A 56 6.95 -24.60 8.24
N SER A 57 7.05 -25.88 8.58
CA SER A 57 8.33 -26.51 8.90
C SER A 57 9.29 -26.55 7.70
N LEU A 58 8.77 -26.65 6.47
CA LEU A 58 9.61 -26.53 5.27
C LEU A 58 10.16 -25.11 5.11
N ILE A 59 9.33 -24.09 5.33
CA ILE A 59 9.75 -22.69 5.24
C ILE A 59 10.86 -22.41 6.25
N GLU A 60 10.64 -22.76 7.53
CA GLU A 60 11.65 -22.60 8.60
C GLU A 60 12.96 -23.32 8.28
N LYS A 61 12.89 -24.51 7.66
CA LYS A 61 14.07 -25.27 7.25
C LYS A 61 14.78 -24.66 6.03
N SER A 62 14.04 -24.02 5.13
CA SER A 62 14.58 -23.47 3.87
C SER A 62 15.06 -22.04 4.02
N LEU A 63 14.52 -21.32 5.00
CA LEU A 63 14.82 -19.94 5.36
C LEU A 63 15.20 -19.93 6.85
N PRO A 64 16.41 -20.38 7.22
CA PRO A 64 16.82 -20.34 8.61
C PRO A 64 16.94 -18.88 9.08
N GLU A 65 16.42 -18.61 10.29
CA GLU A 65 16.68 -17.36 10.99
C GLU A 65 18.12 -17.42 11.51
N ASP A 66 18.88 -16.37 11.24
CA ASP A 66 20.24 -16.18 11.74
C ASP A 66 20.21 -14.97 12.67
N ASP A 67 20.42 -15.22 13.96
CA ASP A 67 20.34 -14.21 15.02
C ASP A 67 21.57 -13.27 15.00
N ASP A 68 22.70 -13.73 14.44
CA ASP A 68 23.95 -12.97 14.29
C ASP A 68 24.44 -13.01 12.83
N PRO A 69 23.71 -12.37 11.88
CA PRO A 69 24.17 -12.29 10.50
C PRO A 69 25.51 -11.51 10.46
N PRO A 70 26.48 -11.91 9.62
CA PRO A 70 27.76 -11.22 9.50
C PRO A 70 27.52 -9.72 9.25
N GLU A 71 28.30 -8.83 9.89
CA GLU A 71 28.06 -7.38 9.97
C GLU A 71 27.42 -6.77 8.70
N GLY A 72 26.14 -6.38 8.80
CA GLY A 72 25.38 -5.79 7.70
C GLY A 72 24.56 -6.77 6.84
N GLY A 73 24.61 -8.07 7.14
CA GLY A 73 23.80 -9.10 6.49
C GLY A 73 22.34 -9.06 6.91
N ASN A 74 21.44 -9.33 5.97
CA ASN A 74 20.03 -9.52 6.25
C ASN A 74 19.74 -11.01 6.46
N SER A 75 18.73 -11.31 7.27
CA SER A 75 18.29 -12.66 7.57
C SER A 75 16.77 -12.73 7.49
N PRO A 76 16.17 -13.86 7.10
CA PRO A 76 14.73 -14.06 7.26
C PRO A 76 14.29 -13.86 8.71
N TRP A 77 13.11 -13.28 8.92
CA TRP A 77 12.52 -13.05 10.24
C TRP A 77 11.14 -13.68 10.35
N ALA A 78 10.64 -13.89 11.57
CA ALA A 78 9.34 -14.51 11.81
C ALA A 78 8.17 -13.86 11.04
N GLY A 79 8.18 -12.54 10.89
CA GLY A 79 7.19 -11.81 10.09
C GLY A 79 7.26 -12.15 8.59
N PHE A 80 8.48 -12.34 8.06
CA PHE A 80 8.70 -12.79 6.70
C PHE A 80 8.27 -14.25 6.51
N HIS A 81 8.52 -15.13 7.48
CA HIS A 81 8.03 -16.52 7.44
C HIS A 81 6.51 -16.61 7.37
N ALA A 82 5.81 -15.82 8.19
CA ALA A 82 4.36 -15.73 8.13
C ALA A 82 3.88 -15.22 6.76
N PHE A 83 4.56 -14.23 6.19
CA PHE A 83 4.26 -13.72 4.86
C PHE A 83 4.49 -14.76 3.75
N VAL A 84 5.64 -15.44 3.71
CA VAL A 84 5.94 -16.49 2.72
C VAL A 84 4.93 -17.63 2.82
N HIS A 85 4.56 -18.01 4.04
CA HIS A 85 3.52 -19.01 4.26
C HIS A 85 2.18 -18.57 3.64
N GLU A 86 1.75 -17.34 3.89
CA GLU A 86 0.51 -16.80 3.32
C GLU A 86 0.59 -16.69 1.78
N PHE A 87 1.75 -16.33 1.23
CA PHE A 87 2.00 -16.29 -0.20
C PHE A 87 1.85 -17.66 -0.87
N LEU A 88 2.38 -18.71 -0.25
CA LEU A 88 2.22 -20.07 -0.77
C LEU A 88 0.77 -20.54 -0.63
N ILE A 89 0.07 -20.18 0.45
CA ILE A 89 -1.36 -20.46 0.59
C ILE A 89 -2.18 -19.73 -0.49
N TYR A 90 -1.85 -18.48 -0.77
CA TYR A 90 -2.46 -17.70 -1.84
C TYR A 90 -2.35 -18.47 -3.16
N TRP A 91 -1.16 -18.84 -3.61
CA TRP A 91 -0.98 -19.58 -4.87
C TRP A 91 -1.58 -21.00 -4.85
N ARG A 92 -1.64 -21.64 -3.68
CA ARG A 92 -2.32 -22.93 -3.52
C ARG A 92 -3.83 -22.83 -3.68
N ASP A 93 -4.46 -21.75 -3.22
CA ASP A 93 -5.92 -21.71 -3.10
C ASP A 93 -6.59 -20.67 -4.01
N VAL A 94 -5.83 -19.77 -4.63
CA VAL A 94 -6.37 -18.69 -5.48
C VAL A 94 -7.18 -19.24 -6.65
N ASN A 95 -8.37 -18.67 -6.82
CA ASN A 95 -9.22 -18.88 -7.97
C ASN A 95 -9.52 -17.54 -8.66
N PHE A 96 -8.77 -17.24 -9.73
CA PHE A 96 -8.96 -15.99 -10.50
C PHE A 96 -10.32 -15.86 -11.19
N GLY A 97 -11.14 -16.93 -11.23
CA GLY A 97 -12.51 -16.86 -11.71
C GLY A 97 -13.49 -16.20 -10.72
N ASP A 98 -13.13 -16.15 -9.43
CA ASP A 98 -13.93 -15.51 -8.38
C ASP A 98 -13.20 -14.28 -7.84
N LEU A 99 -13.61 -13.09 -8.31
CA LEU A 99 -12.96 -11.83 -7.93
C LEU A 99 -13.09 -11.50 -6.44
N MET A 100 -14.12 -12.03 -5.76
CA MET A 100 -14.31 -11.81 -4.33
C MET A 100 -13.38 -12.70 -3.50
N ASP A 101 -13.22 -13.97 -3.88
CA ASP A 101 -12.21 -14.86 -3.28
C ASP A 101 -10.79 -14.30 -3.50
N VAL A 102 -10.50 -13.77 -4.69
CA VAL A 102 -9.22 -13.08 -4.95
C VAL A 102 -9.04 -11.88 -4.04
N HIS A 103 -10.08 -11.07 -3.81
CA HIS A 103 -10.01 -9.92 -2.90
C HIS A 103 -9.68 -10.34 -1.47
N GLU A 104 -10.41 -11.31 -0.92
CA GLU A 104 -10.21 -11.78 0.45
C GLU A 104 -8.81 -12.37 0.65
N ARG A 105 -8.33 -13.18 -0.32
CA ARG A 105 -7.00 -13.78 -0.26
C ARG A 105 -5.88 -12.76 -0.45
N LEU A 106 -6.04 -11.81 -1.38
CA LEU A 106 -5.05 -10.77 -1.60
C LEU A 106 -4.99 -9.80 -0.41
N LEU A 107 -6.12 -9.55 0.26
CA LEU A 107 -6.18 -8.79 1.51
C LEU A 107 -5.42 -9.50 2.65
N ALA A 108 -5.63 -10.82 2.80
CA ALA A 108 -4.90 -11.63 3.79
C ALA A 108 -3.38 -11.62 3.52
N LEU A 109 -2.98 -11.86 2.26
CA LEU A 109 -1.59 -11.81 1.82
C LEU A 109 -0.96 -10.43 2.07
N SER A 110 -1.67 -9.36 1.72
CA SER A 110 -1.19 -8.00 1.93
C SER A 110 -1.06 -7.68 3.42
N THR A 111 -1.98 -8.14 4.26
CA THR A 111 -1.91 -7.97 5.72
C THR A 111 -0.68 -8.67 6.32
N ALA A 112 -0.36 -9.87 5.84
CA ALA A 112 0.87 -10.57 6.21
C ALA A 112 2.12 -9.80 5.74
N CYS A 113 2.10 -9.25 4.52
CA CYS A 113 3.17 -8.40 3.99
C CYS A 113 3.40 -7.15 4.84
N VAL A 114 2.32 -6.47 5.27
CA VAL A 114 2.40 -5.31 6.18
C VAL A 114 2.98 -5.70 7.54
N SER A 115 2.67 -6.89 8.03
CA SER A 115 3.23 -7.40 9.28
C SER A 115 4.74 -7.64 9.16
N ALA A 116 5.21 -8.13 8.01
CA ALA A 116 6.64 -8.23 7.72
C ALA A 116 7.31 -6.84 7.58
N LEU A 117 6.65 -5.88 6.90
CA LEU A 117 7.11 -4.50 6.71
C LEU A 117 7.36 -3.75 8.02
N LYS A 118 6.65 -4.09 9.10
CA LYS A 118 6.81 -3.45 10.42
C LYS A 118 8.18 -3.67 11.06
N HIS A 119 8.94 -4.67 10.60
CA HIS A 119 10.26 -4.97 11.17
C HIS A 119 11.22 -3.76 11.04
N PRO A 120 11.81 -3.24 12.14
CA PRO A 120 12.59 -2.00 12.13
C PRO A 120 13.81 -2.01 11.19
N GLY A 121 14.53 -3.13 11.10
CA GLY A 121 15.72 -3.26 10.23
C GLY A 121 15.37 -3.72 8.82
N GLN A 122 15.01 -5.00 8.69
CA GLN A 122 14.78 -5.67 7.41
C GLN A 122 13.44 -5.34 6.72
N GLY A 123 12.55 -4.57 7.36
CA GLY A 123 11.24 -4.27 6.78
C GLY A 123 11.32 -3.45 5.48
N SER A 124 12.41 -2.72 5.23
CA SER A 124 12.64 -1.99 3.97
C SER A 124 12.60 -2.91 2.73
N ILE A 125 13.05 -4.17 2.88
CA ILE A 125 13.04 -5.18 1.82
C ILE A 125 11.61 -5.44 1.30
N MET A 126 10.60 -5.31 2.17
CA MET A 126 9.20 -5.58 1.84
C MET A 126 8.44 -4.37 1.30
N VAL A 127 9.09 -3.20 1.16
CA VAL A 127 8.44 -1.95 0.75
C VAL A 127 7.85 -2.07 -0.65
N GLN A 128 8.65 -2.53 -1.63
CA GLN A 128 8.20 -2.60 -3.03
C GLN A 128 7.08 -3.63 -3.21
N THR A 129 7.19 -4.79 -2.55
CA THR A 129 6.14 -5.81 -2.52
C THR A 129 4.84 -5.26 -1.93
N SER A 130 4.93 -4.50 -0.83
CA SER A 130 3.75 -3.88 -0.19
C SER A 130 3.08 -2.85 -1.10
N VAL A 131 3.87 -2.05 -1.82
CA VAL A 131 3.36 -1.09 -2.80
C VAL A 131 2.69 -1.80 -3.98
N SER A 132 3.31 -2.86 -4.51
CA SER A 132 2.76 -3.66 -5.60
C SER A 132 1.40 -4.24 -5.24
N TYR A 133 1.28 -4.89 -4.08
CA TYR A 133 0.00 -5.43 -3.62
C TYR A 133 -1.05 -4.35 -3.35
N ALA A 134 -0.67 -3.21 -2.77
CA ALA A 134 -1.59 -2.08 -2.62
C ALA A 134 -2.11 -1.60 -3.98
N GLN A 135 -1.26 -1.53 -5.01
CA GLN A 135 -1.70 -1.19 -6.37
C GLN A 135 -2.67 -2.23 -6.94
N SER A 136 -2.36 -3.52 -6.83
CA SER A 136 -3.24 -4.60 -7.30
C SER A 136 -4.59 -4.59 -6.57
N MET A 137 -4.61 -4.28 -5.26
CA MET A 137 -5.84 -4.13 -4.48
C MET A 137 -6.68 -2.92 -4.95
N VAL A 138 -6.07 -1.77 -5.21
CA VAL A 138 -6.77 -0.60 -5.76
C VAL A 138 -7.35 -0.89 -7.15
N LYS A 139 -6.59 -1.58 -8.02
CA LYS A 139 -7.08 -2.04 -9.34
C LYS A 139 -8.28 -2.98 -9.17
N LEU A 140 -8.18 -3.96 -8.28
CA LEU A 140 -9.23 -4.95 -8.03
C LEU A 140 -10.51 -4.28 -7.51
N VAL A 141 -10.38 -3.33 -6.58
CA VAL A 141 -11.52 -2.54 -6.10
C VAL A 141 -12.20 -1.78 -7.23
N ALA A 142 -11.43 -1.14 -8.12
CA ALA A 142 -11.99 -0.42 -9.27
C ALA A 142 -12.77 -1.37 -10.19
N VAL A 143 -12.25 -2.58 -10.44
CA VAL A 143 -12.93 -3.61 -11.24
C VAL A 143 -14.20 -4.11 -10.55
N LEU A 144 -14.14 -4.42 -9.24
CA LEU A 144 -15.30 -4.85 -8.47
C LEU A 144 -16.39 -3.78 -8.43
N LYS A 145 -16.03 -2.49 -8.30
CA LYS A 145 -16.99 -1.39 -8.35
C LYS A 145 -17.66 -1.26 -9.72
N SER A 146 -16.94 -1.54 -10.80
CA SER A 146 -17.52 -1.56 -12.16
C SER A 146 -18.46 -2.75 -12.41
N ARG A 147 -18.47 -3.75 -11.51
CA ARG A 147 -19.27 -4.96 -11.58
C ARG A 147 -20.19 -5.10 -10.36
N PRO A 148 -21.29 -4.31 -10.31
CA PRO A 148 -22.22 -4.33 -9.18
C PRO A 148 -22.94 -5.67 -9.00
N ASP A 149 -22.99 -6.50 -10.04
CA ASP A 149 -23.53 -7.87 -10.05
C ASP A 149 -22.83 -8.80 -9.04
N LEU A 150 -21.51 -8.70 -8.90
CA LEU A 150 -20.72 -9.54 -7.99
C LEU A 150 -20.73 -9.03 -6.55
N THR A 151 -20.94 -7.73 -6.36
CA THR A 151 -20.91 -7.08 -5.04
C THR A 151 -22.27 -7.09 -4.33
N ALA A 152 -23.37 -7.14 -5.09
CA ALA A 152 -24.72 -7.27 -4.55
C ALA A 152 -24.95 -8.57 -3.74
N ALA A 153 -24.25 -9.66 -4.09
CA ALA A 153 -24.33 -10.94 -3.40
C ALA A 153 -23.86 -10.87 -1.93
N ARG A 154 -23.01 -9.90 -1.57
CA ARG A 154 -22.57 -9.64 -0.19
C ARG A 154 -23.46 -8.62 0.52
N GLY A 155 -24.04 -7.66 -0.21
CA GLY A 155 -24.98 -6.67 0.32
C GLY A 155 -26.32 -7.25 0.79
N GLY A 156 -26.74 -8.40 0.26
CA GLY A 156 -27.98 -9.07 0.66
C GLY A 156 -27.92 -9.88 1.97
N LYS A 157 -26.74 -10.05 2.58
CA LYS A 157 -26.56 -10.92 3.78
C LYS A 157 -26.44 -10.18 5.12
N SER A 158 -26.42 -8.85 5.13
CA SER A 158 -26.33 -8.03 6.36
C SER A 158 -27.54 -7.13 6.58
N ALA A 159 -28.75 -7.64 6.33
CA ALA A 159 -29.99 -6.99 6.74
C ALA A 159 -30.27 -7.30 8.22
N GLY A 160 -29.51 -6.66 9.11
CA GLY A 160 -29.65 -6.81 10.55
C GLY A 160 -28.46 -6.21 11.28
N ASP A 161 -28.40 -4.88 11.30
CA ASP A 161 -27.91 -4.01 12.38
C ASP A 161 -27.51 -2.64 11.81
N GLU A 162 -27.79 -1.58 12.57
CA GLU A 162 -27.54 -0.15 12.24
C GLU A 162 -26.04 0.22 12.19
N GLU A 163 -25.17 -0.73 11.89
CA GLU A 163 -23.74 -0.53 11.69
C GLU A 163 -23.49 -0.30 10.19
N GLU A 164 -22.85 0.82 9.83
CA GLU A 164 -22.52 1.16 8.44
C GLU A 164 -21.88 -0.05 7.75
N VAL A 165 -22.56 -0.64 6.76
CA VAL A 165 -22.14 -1.90 6.13
C VAL A 165 -20.69 -1.76 5.65
N ARG A 166 -19.76 -2.37 6.39
CA ARG A 166 -18.33 -2.30 6.09
C ARG A 166 -18.10 -2.90 4.72
N THR A 167 -17.58 -2.09 3.82
CA THR A 167 -17.39 -2.49 2.43
C THR A 167 -16.01 -3.09 2.24
N PHE A 168 -15.87 -3.94 1.22
CA PHE A 168 -14.55 -4.46 0.80
C PHE A 168 -13.55 -3.34 0.47
N VAL A 169 -14.04 -2.12 0.21
CA VAL A 169 -13.19 -0.96 -0.03
C VAL A 169 -12.66 -0.35 1.27
N ASP A 170 -13.45 -0.36 2.34
CA ASP A 170 -13.01 0.10 3.65
C ASP A 170 -11.85 -0.79 4.15
N ASP A 171 -11.92 -2.10 3.91
CA ASP A 171 -10.82 -3.03 4.23
C ASP A 171 -9.52 -2.71 3.48
N VAL A 172 -9.62 -2.39 2.18
CA VAL A 172 -8.46 -1.99 1.37
C VAL A 172 -7.91 -0.65 1.84
N PHE A 173 -8.80 0.30 2.19
CA PHE A 173 -8.40 1.60 2.69
C PHE A 173 -7.63 1.48 4.01
N ASP A 174 -8.14 0.70 4.96
CA ASP A 174 -7.50 0.48 6.25
C ASP A 174 -6.11 -0.13 6.08
N LEU A 175 -5.98 -1.14 5.21
CA LEU A 175 -4.69 -1.74 4.86
C LEU A 175 -3.69 -0.69 4.34
N ILE A 176 -4.10 0.12 3.36
CA ILE A 176 -3.24 1.17 2.77
C ILE A 176 -2.89 2.23 3.82
N ASN A 177 -3.82 2.61 4.68
CA ASN A 177 -3.60 3.56 5.75
C ASN A 177 -2.60 3.01 6.79
N VAL A 178 -2.63 1.71 7.09
CA VAL A 178 -1.61 1.07 7.94
C VAL A 178 -0.24 1.12 7.26
N ILE A 179 -0.14 0.83 5.96
CA ILE A 179 1.13 0.94 5.21
C ILE A 179 1.65 2.38 5.29
N PHE A 180 0.79 3.35 4.97
CA PHE A 180 1.11 4.77 4.98
C PHE A 180 1.68 5.21 6.33
N ASN A 181 0.98 4.89 7.42
CA ASN A 181 1.42 5.27 8.76
C ASN A 181 2.74 4.60 9.15
N ASN A 182 2.96 3.33 8.80
CA ASN A 182 4.24 2.65 9.06
C ASN A 182 5.40 3.29 8.29
N CYS A 183 5.17 3.69 7.04
CA CYS A 183 6.16 4.41 6.24
C CYS A 183 6.40 5.83 6.75
N ALA A 184 5.38 6.51 7.28
CA ALA A 184 5.47 7.89 7.76
C ALA A 184 6.26 8.01 9.07
N ILE A 185 6.05 7.08 10.02
CA ILE A 185 6.74 7.08 11.31
C ILE A 185 8.16 6.50 11.26
N ASP A 186 8.54 5.92 10.13
CA ASP A 186 9.86 5.32 9.96
C ASP A 186 10.95 6.34 10.28
N ARG A 187 12.10 5.90 10.79
CA ARG A 187 13.21 6.78 11.16
C ARG A 187 14.37 6.73 10.18
N ALA A 188 14.36 5.78 9.25
CA ALA A 188 15.39 5.64 8.22
C ALA A 188 15.55 6.92 7.38
N PRO A 189 16.71 7.14 6.74
CA PRO A 189 16.91 8.26 5.83
C PRO A 189 16.01 8.12 4.58
N LEU A 190 15.71 9.24 3.93
CA LEU A 190 14.97 9.24 2.66
C LEU A 190 15.90 8.79 1.53
N GLN A 191 15.93 7.48 1.29
CA GLN A 191 16.69 6.86 0.21
C GLN A 191 15.80 5.92 -0.60
N PRO A 192 16.08 5.70 -1.89
CA PRO A 192 15.36 4.70 -2.69
C PRO A 192 15.37 3.34 -2.00
N GLY A 193 14.21 2.68 -1.92
CA GLY A 193 14.05 1.38 -1.25
C GLY A 193 13.70 1.47 0.24
N ASN A 194 13.89 2.62 0.89
CA ASN A 194 13.46 2.80 2.28
C ASN A 194 11.95 3.06 2.38
N LYS A 195 11.36 2.74 3.54
CA LYS A 195 9.92 2.87 3.79
C LYS A 195 9.43 4.30 3.58
N LYS A 196 10.24 5.30 3.96
CA LYS A 196 9.91 6.72 3.75
C LYS A 196 9.74 7.12 2.29
N SER A 197 10.46 6.48 1.37
CA SER A 197 10.47 6.90 -0.05
C SER A 197 9.12 6.71 -0.75
N VAL A 198 8.25 5.88 -0.19
CA VAL A 198 6.95 5.53 -0.79
C VAL A 198 5.76 6.19 -0.08
N VAL A 199 5.97 6.98 0.97
CA VAL A 199 4.88 7.55 1.81
C VAL A 199 3.82 8.26 0.97
N TYR A 200 4.25 9.19 0.10
CA TYR A 200 3.32 9.96 -0.73
C TYR A 200 2.76 9.15 -1.90
N LEU A 201 3.46 8.13 -2.38
CA LEU A 201 2.93 7.19 -3.37
C LEU A 201 1.77 6.37 -2.78
N VAL A 202 1.96 5.81 -1.59
CA VAL A 202 0.93 5.06 -0.85
C VAL A 202 -0.24 5.97 -0.47
N GLY A 203 0.07 7.17 0.00
CA GLY A 203 -0.94 8.18 0.30
C GLY A 203 -1.78 8.58 -0.90
N ALA A 204 -1.19 8.73 -2.09
CA ALA A 204 -1.91 9.00 -3.32
C ALA A 204 -2.85 7.84 -3.73
N MET A 205 -2.44 6.59 -3.51
CA MET A 205 -3.32 5.42 -3.72
C MET A 205 -4.53 5.45 -2.77
N ALA A 206 -4.31 5.78 -1.50
CA ALA A 206 -5.38 5.89 -0.51
C ALA A 206 -6.38 7.01 -0.87
N PHE A 207 -5.90 8.18 -1.29
CA PHE A 207 -6.77 9.25 -1.78
C PHE A 207 -7.59 8.83 -2.99
N ARG A 208 -6.95 8.21 -3.99
CA ARG A 208 -7.65 7.71 -5.18
C ARG A 208 -8.78 6.75 -4.79
N LEU A 209 -8.53 5.87 -3.83
CA LEU A 209 -9.53 4.94 -3.31
C LEU A 209 -10.71 5.68 -2.67
N LEU A 210 -10.44 6.65 -1.79
CA LEU A 210 -11.48 7.44 -1.11
C LEU A 210 -12.33 8.30 -2.05
N LEU A 211 -11.69 8.87 -3.08
CA LEU A 211 -12.41 9.63 -4.10
C LEU A 211 -13.28 8.71 -4.96
N VAL A 212 -12.84 7.48 -5.22
CA VAL A 212 -13.65 6.47 -5.90
C VAL A 212 -14.79 6.01 -5.00
N THR A 213 -14.62 5.85 -3.69
CA THR A 213 -15.72 5.44 -2.80
C THR A 213 -16.69 6.56 -2.45
N GLY A 214 -16.31 7.82 -2.65
CA GLY A 214 -17.14 8.95 -2.24
C GLY A 214 -17.14 9.17 -0.73
N LYS A 215 -16.10 8.71 -0.01
CA LYS A 215 -15.92 8.94 1.44
C LYS A 215 -14.78 9.94 1.71
N PRO A 216 -14.90 11.23 1.33
CA PRO A 216 -13.81 12.20 1.45
C PRO A 216 -13.50 12.61 2.89
N LEU A 217 -14.40 12.37 3.85
CA LEU A 217 -14.17 12.70 5.27
C LEU A 217 -13.10 11.79 5.89
N THR A 218 -13.05 10.52 5.49
CA THR A 218 -12.06 9.54 5.97
C THR A 218 -10.62 9.94 5.60
N ALA A 219 -10.46 10.78 4.58
CA ALA A 219 -9.17 11.29 4.14
C ALA A 219 -8.45 12.12 5.22
N TRP A 220 -9.16 12.64 6.22
CA TRP A 220 -8.51 13.35 7.32
C TRP A 220 -7.54 12.43 8.08
N THR A 221 -7.81 11.14 8.20
CA THR A 221 -6.86 10.21 8.85
C THR A 221 -5.49 10.17 8.14
N LEU A 222 -5.48 10.32 6.81
CA LEU A 222 -4.24 10.40 6.02
C LEU A 222 -3.57 11.76 6.17
N ILE A 223 -4.36 12.84 6.17
CA ILE A 223 -3.82 14.21 6.23
C ILE A 223 -3.19 14.47 7.59
N THR A 224 -3.78 14.00 8.71
CA THR A 224 -3.14 14.07 10.03
C THR A 224 -1.91 13.16 10.10
N GLY A 225 -1.99 11.96 9.52
CA GLY A 225 -0.86 11.05 9.45
C GLY A 225 0.34 11.63 8.69
N ALA A 226 0.08 12.44 7.66
CA ALA A 226 1.09 13.11 6.84
C ALA A 226 1.90 14.17 7.60
N GLU A 227 1.42 14.68 8.75
CA GLU A 227 2.19 15.61 9.60
C GLU A 227 3.47 14.98 10.15
N ARG A 228 3.51 13.64 10.22
CA ARG A 228 4.68 12.87 10.65
C ARG A 228 5.61 12.51 9.48
N ALA A 229 5.15 12.71 8.24
CA ALA A 229 5.92 12.37 7.05
C ALA A 229 7.00 13.43 6.75
N PRO A 230 8.05 13.08 6.00
CA PRO A 230 9.06 14.05 5.57
C PRO A 230 8.47 15.13 4.65
N ALA A 231 9.10 16.31 4.60
CA ALA A 231 8.64 17.42 3.77
C ALA A 231 8.48 17.02 2.28
N LEU A 232 7.39 17.49 1.66
CA LEU A 232 7.05 17.21 0.26
C LEU A 232 8.17 17.60 -0.70
N SER A 233 8.92 18.67 -0.42
CA SER A 233 10.03 19.16 -1.25
C SER A 233 11.12 18.13 -1.52
N LEU A 234 11.25 17.11 -0.66
CA LEU A 234 12.23 16.04 -0.80
C LEU A 234 11.83 14.95 -1.81
N PHE A 235 10.61 15.01 -2.35
CA PHE A 235 10.05 14.00 -3.25
C PHE A 235 10.01 14.47 -4.72
N PRO A 236 9.97 13.55 -5.69
CA PRO A 236 9.86 13.88 -7.10
C PRO A 236 8.62 14.73 -7.41
N ALA A 237 8.73 15.62 -8.40
CA ALA A 237 7.63 16.53 -8.80
C ALA A 237 6.31 15.80 -9.04
N ALA A 238 6.32 14.65 -9.71
CA ALA A 238 5.12 13.86 -9.96
C ALA A 238 4.37 13.46 -8.68
N GLN A 239 5.09 13.05 -7.63
CA GLN A 239 4.47 12.68 -6.35
C GLN A 239 3.92 13.90 -5.62
N ARG A 240 4.68 15.01 -5.62
CA ARG A 240 4.26 16.27 -5.00
C ARG A 240 2.95 16.78 -5.59
N VAL A 241 2.88 16.85 -6.91
CA VAL A 241 1.70 17.36 -7.63
C VAL A 241 0.50 16.44 -7.44
N THR A 242 0.71 15.13 -7.52
CA THR A 242 -0.37 14.15 -7.31
C THR A 242 -0.97 14.25 -5.92
N TRP A 243 -0.12 14.34 -4.88
CA TRP A 243 -0.57 14.51 -3.50
C TRP A 243 -1.34 15.81 -3.32
N LEU A 244 -0.80 16.94 -3.79
CA LEU A 244 -1.44 18.26 -3.69
C LEU A 244 -2.77 18.32 -4.46
N TYR A 245 -2.86 17.70 -5.63
CA TYR A 245 -4.09 17.59 -6.40
C TYR A 245 -5.19 16.90 -5.60
N TYR A 246 -4.92 15.69 -5.10
CA TYR A 246 -5.92 14.94 -4.33
C TYR A 246 -6.30 15.64 -3.02
N LEU A 247 -5.32 16.27 -2.37
CA LEU A 247 -5.54 17.08 -1.19
C LEU A 247 -6.48 18.25 -1.46
N GLY A 248 -6.28 18.94 -2.59
CA GLY A 248 -7.15 20.04 -3.04
C GLY A 248 -8.58 19.58 -3.31
N VAL A 249 -8.74 18.44 -3.99
CA VAL A 249 -10.07 17.84 -4.26
C VAL A 249 -10.79 17.50 -2.95
N VAL A 250 -10.12 16.84 -2.00
CA VAL A 250 -10.71 16.50 -0.70
C VAL A 250 -11.07 17.76 0.10
N MET A 251 -10.22 18.79 0.08
CA MET A 251 -10.51 20.05 0.78
C MET A 251 -11.70 20.78 0.17
N PHE A 252 -11.83 20.74 -1.16
CA PHE A 252 -12.95 21.34 -1.89
C PHE A 252 -14.27 20.61 -1.59
N GLN A 253 -14.26 19.28 -1.57
CA GLN A 253 -15.46 18.46 -1.30
C GLN A 253 -16.01 18.63 0.13
N ASN A 254 -15.17 19.06 1.08
CA ASN A 254 -15.55 19.22 2.49
C ASN A 254 -15.77 20.69 2.89
N ASP A 255 -16.04 21.58 1.93
CA ASP A 255 -16.29 23.01 2.15
C ASP A 255 -15.16 23.74 2.92
N HIS A 256 -13.93 23.20 2.88
CA HIS A 256 -12.74 23.80 3.46
C HIS A 256 -12.02 24.68 2.43
N TYR A 257 -12.73 25.69 1.91
CA TYR A 257 -12.27 26.63 0.88
C TYR A 257 -10.89 27.28 1.13
N PRO A 258 -10.56 27.78 2.33
CA PRO A 258 -9.26 28.43 2.55
C PRO A 258 -8.05 27.48 2.57
N ARG A 259 -8.27 26.17 2.71
CA ARG A 259 -7.20 25.15 2.73
C ARG A 259 -6.79 24.66 1.35
N ALA A 260 -7.67 24.74 0.35
CA ALA A 260 -7.39 24.27 -1.00
C ALA A 260 -6.45 25.22 -1.77
N GLY A 261 -6.54 26.52 -1.45
CA GLY A 261 -5.80 27.54 -2.17
C GLY A 261 -4.36 27.77 -1.71
N VAL A 262 -4.11 27.86 -0.41
CA VAL A 262 -2.79 28.20 0.13
C VAL A 262 -1.82 27.00 0.13
N ARG A 263 -2.32 25.76 0.05
CA ARG A 263 -1.51 24.52 0.14
C ARG A 263 -0.64 24.22 -1.08
N GLY A 264 -0.89 24.84 -2.23
CA GLY A 264 -0.15 24.59 -3.47
C GLY A 264 0.97 25.59 -3.77
N ALA A 265 1.12 26.66 -2.99
CA ALA A 265 1.78 27.87 -3.49
C ALA A 265 2.90 28.46 -2.62
N ARG A 266 3.28 27.86 -1.47
CA ARG A 266 4.25 28.53 -0.57
C ARG A 266 5.73 28.14 -0.72
N ASP A 267 6.09 26.98 -1.27
CA ASP A 267 7.52 26.59 -1.41
C ASP A 267 7.94 26.02 -2.78
N ALA A 268 7.03 26.02 -3.73
CA ALA A 268 7.35 25.77 -5.13
C ALA A 268 6.59 26.81 -5.93
N ASP A 269 7.31 27.54 -6.79
CA ASP A 269 6.67 28.32 -7.85
C ASP A 269 5.56 27.42 -8.46
N PRO A 270 4.30 27.86 -8.51
CA PRO A 270 3.20 27.08 -9.08
C PRO A 270 3.57 26.51 -10.45
N VAL A 271 4.42 27.21 -11.21
CA VAL A 271 4.98 26.78 -12.49
C VAL A 271 6.02 25.66 -12.32
N LEU A 272 6.88 25.70 -11.30
CA LEU A 272 7.81 24.62 -10.95
C LEU A 272 7.08 23.36 -10.42
N ALA A 273 5.88 23.53 -9.88
CA ALA A 273 4.96 22.45 -9.53
C ALA A 273 4.06 22.03 -10.70
N GLY A 274 4.27 22.55 -11.92
CA GLY A 274 3.52 22.13 -13.12
C GLY A 274 2.06 22.61 -13.19
N TRP A 275 1.67 23.58 -12.35
CA TRP A 275 0.35 24.21 -12.43
C TRP A 275 0.34 25.30 -13.50
N PRO A 276 -0.80 25.55 -14.17
CA PRO A 276 -1.00 26.73 -15.00
C PRO A 276 -0.59 28.00 -14.24
N ALA A 277 0.14 28.91 -14.90
CA ALA A 277 0.72 30.09 -14.25
C ALA A 277 -0.31 30.96 -13.50
N ASN A 278 -1.58 30.93 -13.91
CA ASN A 278 -2.68 31.70 -13.34
C ASN A 278 -3.43 30.99 -12.18
N VAL A 279 -3.06 29.75 -11.83
CA VAL A 279 -3.76 29.02 -10.75
C VAL A 279 -3.62 29.71 -9.41
N ALA A 280 -2.42 30.20 -9.10
CA ALA A 280 -2.19 30.92 -7.85
C ALA A 280 -3.01 32.21 -7.81
N ASP A 281 -3.16 32.90 -8.93
CA ASP A 281 -3.99 34.11 -9.04
C ASP A 281 -5.47 33.82 -8.88
N ILE A 282 -5.98 32.76 -9.50
CA ILE A 282 -7.39 32.33 -9.39
C ILE A 282 -7.72 31.94 -7.95
N ILE A 283 -6.79 31.22 -7.32
CA ILE A 283 -6.91 30.79 -5.94
C ILE A 283 -6.84 31.98 -4.98
N THR A 284 -5.88 32.90 -5.18
CA THR A 284 -5.69 34.07 -4.33
C THR A 284 -6.85 35.05 -4.48
N ALA A 285 -7.38 35.22 -5.70
CA ALA A 285 -8.59 35.98 -5.96
C ALA A 285 -9.80 35.39 -5.20
N ARG A 286 -9.97 34.07 -5.21
CA ARG A 286 -11.02 33.41 -4.43
C ARG A 286 -10.82 33.50 -2.92
N ILE A 287 -9.59 33.40 -2.43
CA ILE A 287 -9.29 33.56 -1.00
C ILE A 287 -9.57 35.00 -0.55
N ALA A 288 -9.21 35.99 -1.37
CA ALA A 288 -9.47 37.40 -1.12
C ALA A 288 -10.98 37.72 -1.16
N GLU A 289 -11.73 37.14 -2.09
CA GLU A 289 -13.20 37.24 -2.15
C GLU A 289 -13.87 36.58 -0.93
N SER A 290 -13.22 35.57 -0.32
CA SER A 290 -13.76 34.81 0.82
C SER A 290 -13.32 35.35 2.19
N GLY A 291 -12.44 36.35 2.23
CA GLY A 291 -12.03 37.05 3.46
C GLY A 291 -11.28 36.18 4.49
N VAL A 292 -10.51 35.18 4.06
CA VAL A 292 -9.89 34.22 5.01
C VAL A 292 -8.47 34.58 5.42
N ASP A 293 -8.26 34.63 6.74
CA ASP A 293 -6.97 34.80 7.41
C ASP A 293 -6.05 33.56 7.27
N THR A 294 -4.77 33.79 6.96
CA THR A 294 -3.77 32.75 6.64
C THR A 294 -2.64 32.65 7.68
N ASP A 295 -2.73 33.38 8.79
CA ASP A 295 -1.65 33.46 9.79
C ASP A 295 -1.56 32.23 10.71
N TRP A 296 -2.59 31.38 10.74
CA TRP A 296 -2.64 30.18 11.59
C TRP A 296 -1.97 28.92 10.97
N VAL A 297 -1.23 29.07 9.87
CA VAL A 297 -0.65 27.93 9.15
C VAL A 297 0.52 27.31 9.95
N PRO A 298 0.48 26.00 10.31
CA PRO A 298 1.53 25.32 11.06
C PRO A 298 2.89 25.34 10.35
N GLY A 299 3.97 25.38 11.14
CA GLY A 299 5.33 25.64 10.63
C GLY A 299 5.95 24.59 9.72
N TRP A 300 5.37 23.40 9.55
CA TRP A 300 5.81 22.41 8.55
C TRP A 300 5.26 22.69 7.14
N VAL A 301 4.41 23.70 7.02
CA VAL A 301 3.84 24.28 5.79
C VAL A 301 4.54 25.61 5.42
N LYS A 302 5.46 26.09 6.26
CA LYS A 302 6.39 27.20 5.98
C LYS A 302 7.77 26.62 5.69
#